data_AF-A0A3C0ENW1-F1
#
_entry.id   AF-A0A3C0ENW1-F1
#
_cell.length_a   1.000
_cell.length_b   1.000
_cell.length_c   1.000
_cell.angle_alpha   90.00
_cell.angle_beta   90.00
_cell.angle_gamma   90.00
#
_symmetry.space_group_name_H-M   'P 1'
#
loop_
_entity.id
_entity.type
_entity.pdbx_description
1 polymer ?
#
loop_
_entity_poly.entity_id
_entity_poly.type
_entity_poly.pdbx_seq_one_letter_code
_entity_poly.pdbx_strand_id
1 'polypeptide(L)'
;MLLGLILSLICTTKLHAQMNPKTQGIASKIPVFCQEWHVWWGFSYTHPNRAMSHMSTRLTSDMQPWRMQWDRNGYPYVGIYDSTNADVIRWQIQCMKAAGIQSTVVMIHPELSKGITFLNEEQLFLPILDLAAEQDYQIFYMDEVAFRKGSVCQEPDIMAKRIIRFLKIVKDHPGFLKIDGKPVYYYQTFGYWPGVEATTKMMQAVEQEVG
;
A
#
# COMPACT_ATOMS: atom_id res chain seq x y z
N MET A 1 17.96 -24.49 -1.93
CA MET A 1 16.80 -23.78 -2.53
C MET A 1 16.02 -23.12 -1.40
N LEU A 2 16.12 -21.79 -1.24
CA LEU A 2 15.45 -21.05 -0.15
C LEU A 2 14.64 -19.90 -0.76
N LEU A 3 13.33 -20.14 -0.84
CA LEU A 3 12.29 -19.13 -1.06
C LEU A 3 12.23 -18.22 0.17
N GLY A 4 11.85 -16.96 -0.04
CA GLY A 4 11.87 -15.95 1.02
C GLY A 4 11.06 -14.75 0.56
N LEU A 5 9.78 -14.76 0.90
CA LEU A 5 8.91 -13.60 0.88
C LEU A 5 9.48 -12.57 1.89
N ILE A 6 9.73 -11.34 1.45
CA ILE A 6 10.23 -10.28 2.35
C ILE A 6 9.03 -9.58 2.97
N LEU A 7 8.83 -9.84 4.26
CA LEU A 7 7.76 -9.26 5.06
C LEU A 7 8.37 -8.33 6.12
N SER A 8 8.12 -7.03 6.00
CA SER A 8 8.46 -6.07 7.06
C SER A 8 7.36 -6.06 8.10
N LEU A 9 7.59 -6.75 9.21
CA LEU A 9 6.72 -6.74 10.39
C LEU A 9 7.18 -5.59 11.30
N ILE A 10 6.42 -4.49 11.39
CA ILE A 10 6.60 -3.55 12.51
C ILE A 10 5.93 -4.18 13.74
N CYS A 11 6.60 -5.16 14.33
CA CYS A 11 6.21 -5.74 15.61
C CYS A 11 6.88 -4.97 16.74
N THR A 12 6.06 -4.44 17.65
CA THR A 12 6.53 -4.00 18.96
C THR A 12 7.31 -5.14 19.62
N THR A 13 8.35 -4.76 20.37
CA THR A 13 9.56 -5.52 20.75
C THR A 13 9.37 -6.90 21.40
N LYS A 14 8.15 -7.35 21.71
CA LYS A 14 7.89 -8.63 22.37
C LYS A 14 7.66 -9.84 21.44
N LEU A 15 7.33 -9.63 20.16
CA LEU A 15 7.16 -10.72 19.18
C LEU A 15 8.46 -11.18 18.50
N HIS A 16 9.55 -10.41 18.69
CA HIS A 16 10.87 -10.67 18.08
C HIS A 16 11.52 -12.00 18.48
N ALA A 17 11.12 -12.59 19.62
CA ALA A 17 11.77 -13.78 20.18
C ALA A 17 11.20 -15.12 19.69
N GLN A 18 10.09 -15.12 18.94
CA GLN A 18 9.38 -16.36 18.56
C GLN A 18 9.32 -16.64 17.05
N MET A 19 9.98 -15.83 16.23
CA MET A 19 9.97 -15.99 14.78
C MET A 19 11.21 -16.73 14.27
N ASN A 20 11.03 -17.53 13.21
CA ASN A 20 12.05 -18.41 12.63
C ASN A 20 13.32 -17.64 12.21
N PRO A 21 14.53 -18.04 12.65
CA PRO A 21 15.79 -17.40 12.25
C PRO A 21 16.01 -17.34 10.73
N LYS A 22 15.38 -18.25 9.97
CA LYS A 22 15.48 -18.30 8.51
C LYS A 22 14.75 -17.15 7.80
N THR A 23 13.72 -16.57 8.40
CA THR A 23 12.99 -15.42 7.82
C THR A 23 13.58 -14.07 8.28
N GLN A 24 14.27 -14.05 9.42
CA GLN A 24 14.84 -12.84 10.02
C GLN A 24 16.11 -12.34 9.30
N GLY A 25 16.92 -13.24 8.75
CA GLY A 25 18.24 -12.92 8.18
C GLY A 25 18.25 -12.15 6.85
N ILE A 26 17.09 -12.04 6.19
CA ILE A 26 16.96 -11.35 4.89
C ILE A 26 16.62 -9.86 5.11
N ALA A 27 15.72 -9.54 6.04
CA ALA A 27 15.26 -8.17 6.29
C ALA A 27 16.36 -7.24 6.88
N SER A 28 17.36 -7.79 7.58
CA SER A 28 18.45 -7.01 8.18
C SER A 28 19.53 -6.55 7.19
N LYS A 29 19.49 -7.03 5.94
CA LYS A 29 20.50 -6.76 4.91
C LYS A 29 20.00 -5.95 3.72
N ILE A 30 18.71 -5.62 3.65
CA ILE A 30 18.13 -4.92 2.52
C ILE A 30 17.84 -3.48 2.97
N PRO A 31 18.65 -2.49 2.57
CA PRO A 31 18.43 -1.11 2.94
C PRO A 31 17.34 -0.51 2.04
N VAL A 32 16.12 -1.03 2.08
CA VAL A 32 15.00 -0.34 1.42
C VAL A 32 14.50 0.75 2.37
N PHE A 33 14.88 1.99 2.08
CA PHE A 33 14.16 3.13 2.64
C PHE A 33 12.81 3.20 1.93
N CYS A 34 11.79 2.66 2.59
CA CYS A 34 10.41 2.71 2.12
C CYS A 34 9.69 3.89 2.78
N GLN A 35 9.02 4.69 1.97
CA GLN A 35 8.03 5.65 2.46
C GLN A 35 6.63 5.04 2.33
N GLU A 36 5.77 5.30 3.32
CA GLU A 36 4.33 5.06 3.20
C GLU A 36 3.68 6.16 2.37
N TRP A 37 2.91 5.76 1.36
CA TRP A 37 2.21 6.67 0.45
C TRP A 37 0.71 6.52 0.57
N HIS A 38 0.12 7.52 1.22
CA HIS A 38 -1.32 7.71 1.34
C HIS A 38 -1.89 8.27 0.05
N VAL A 39 -2.68 7.46 -0.66
CA VAL A 39 -3.29 7.79 -1.97
C VAL A 39 -4.82 7.92 -1.89
N TRP A 40 -5.34 8.33 -0.73
CA TRP A 40 -6.78 8.41 -0.44
C TRP A 40 -7.31 9.85 -0.31
N TRP A 41 -6.64 10.79 -0.97
CA TRP A 41 -7.06 12.19 -1.08
C TRP A 41 -7.92 12.35 -2.34
N GLY A 42 -9.11 12.92 -2.22
CA GLY A 42 -10.00 13.20 -3.36
C GLY A 42 -10.52 14.62 -3.32
N PHE A 43 -10.34 15.39 -4.40
CA PHE A 43 -10.71 16.81 -4.44
C PHE A 43 -12.10 16.98 -5.05
N SER A 44 -13.00 17.59 -4.29
CA SER A 44 -14.44 17.59 -4.56
C SER A 44 -14.89 18.47 -5.73
N TYR A 45 -14.03 19.35 -6.26
CA TYR A 45 -14.44 20.37 -7.23
C TYR A 45 -14.16 20.04 -8.71
N THR A 46 -13.28 19.07 -9.01
CA THR A 46 -12.84 18.84 -10.40
C THR A 46 -13.05 17.41 -10.93
N HIS A 47 -13.35 16.43 -10.07
CA HIS A 47 -13.54 15.04 -10.53
C HIS A 47 -14.81 14.41 -9.93
N PRO A 48 -15.78 13.99 -10.78
CA PRO A 48 -16.99 13.30 -10.32
C PRO A 48 -16.73 11.87 -9.83
N ASN A 49 -15.58 11.28 -10.18
CA ASN A 49 -15.20 9.93 -9.77
C ASN A 49 -14.19 10.00 -8.63
N ARG A 50 -14.68 10.02 -7.38
CA ARG A 50 -13.80 9.96 -6.20
C ARG A 50 -13.44 8.51 -5.93
N ALA A 51 -12.15 8.18 -5.99
CA ALA A 51 -11.66 6.90 -5.50
C ALA A 51 -11.84 6.83 -3.97
N MET A 52 -11.27 7.80 -3.23
CA MET A 52 -11.40 7.96 -1.77
C MET A 52 -11.22 9.43 -1.40
N SER A 53 -11.97 9.93 -0.40
CA SER A 53 -11.85 11.32 0.07
C SER A 53 -11.72 11.36 1.59
N HIS A 54 -10.49 11.35 2.09
CA HIS A 54 -10.17 11.63 3.50
C HIS A 54 -10.05 13.13 3.82
N MET A 55 -10.42 13.98 2.86
CA MET A 55 -10.36 15.44 3.00
C MET A 55 -11.69 15.99 3.47
N SER A 56 -11.66 16.77 4.55
CA SER A 56 -12.76 17.69 4.87
C SER A 56 -12.29 19.11 4.52
N THR A 57 -12.58 19.53 3.30
CA THR A 57 -12.25 20.88 2.83
C THR A 57 -13.51 21.72 2.82
N ARG A 58 -13.44 22.88 3.47
CA ARG A 58 -14.49 23.90 3.38
C ARG A 58 -13.98 25.03 2.51
N LEU A 59 -14.86 25.56 1.66
CA LEU A 59 -14.60 26.86 1.06
C LEU A 59 -14.43 27.87 2.20
N THR A 60 -13.39 28.70 2.10
CA THR A 60 -13.27 29.89 2.93
C THR A 60 -14.42 30.85 2.65
N SER A 61 -14.62 31.83 3.54
CA SER A 61 -15.69 32.83 3.42
C SER A 61 -15.63 33.66 2.12
N ASP A 62 -14.47 33.73 1.47
CA ASP A 62 -14.25 34.39 0.18
C ASP A 62 -14.49 33.48 -1.05
N MET A 63 -14.89 32.22 -0.84
CA MET A 63 -15.21 31.19 -1.85
C MET A 63 -14.15 31.03 -2.95
N GLN A 64 -12.89 31.33 -2.66
CA GLN A 64 -11.82 31.16 -3.64
C GLN A 64 -11.41 29.68 -3.72
N PRO A 65 -11.48 29.02 -4.89
CA PRO A 65 -11.24 27.58 -5.00
C PRO A 65 -9.80 27.16 -4.65
N TRP A 66 -8.84 28.09 -4.68
CA TRP A 66 -7.45 27.88 -4.26
C TRP A 66 -7.17 28.22 -2.78
N ARG A 67 -8.17 28.70 -2.03
CA ARG A 67 -8.07 28.99 -0.59
C ARG A 67 -8.95 28.04 0.21
N MET A 68 -8.80 26.75 -0.01
CA MET A 68 -9.57 25.78 0.76
C MET A 68 -9.06 25.71 2.20
N GLN A 69 -9.97 25.75 3.18
CA GLN A 69 -9.63 25.48 4.57
C GLN A 69 -9.21 24.02 4.70
N TRP A 70 -8.00 23.81 5.23
CA TRP A 70 -7.37 22.51 5.43
C TRP A 70 -7.42 22.14 6.91
N ASP A 71 -7.93 20.94 7.21
CA ASP A 71 -8.19 20.45 8.56
C ASP A 71 -7.02 19.62 9.14
N ARG A 72 -5.80 19.78 8.60
CA ARG A 72 -4.58 19.12 9.08
C ARG A 72 -3.44 20.13 9.25
N ASN A 73 -2.36 19.69 9.90
CA ASN A 73 -1.15 20.48 10.06
C ASN A 73 -0.35 20.51 8.76
N GLY A 74 0.00 21.71 8.30
CA GLY A 74 0.77 21.95 7.07
C GLY A 74 -0.10 21.91 5.81
N TYR A 75 0.21 22.74 4.81
CA TYR A 75 -0.54 22.78 3.54
C TYR A 75 0.30 22.13 2.43
N PRO A 76 -0.22 21.20 1.62
CA PRO A 76 0.58 20.57 0.57
C PRO A 76 1.07 21.60 -0.44
N TYR A 77 2.32 21.48 -0.87
CA TYR A 77 2.93 22.43 -1.80
C TYR A 77 2.18 22.51 -3.15
N VAL A 78 1.72 21.35 -3.65
CA VAL A 78 0.89 21.25 -4.87
C VAL A 78 -0.57 21.67 -4.65
N GLY A 79 -0.90 22.22 -3.48
CA GLY A 79 -2.25 22.51 -3.07
C GLY A 79 -3.04 21.24 -2.74
N ILE A 80 -4.35 21.40 -2.57
CA ILE A 80 -5.23 20.26 -2.36
C ILE A 80 -5.41 19.51 -3.68
N TYR A 81 -5.18 18.20 -3.67
CA TYR A 81 -5.13 17.38 -4.87
C TYR A 81 -6.03 16.15 -4.80
N ASP A 82 -6.35 15.61 -5.98
CA ASP A 82 -6.93 14.29 -6.12
C ASP A 82 -5.81 13.27 -6.36
N SER A 83 -5.84 12.16 -5.63
CA SER A 83 -4.81 11.11 -5.72
C SER A 83 -4.86 10.35 -7.03
N THR A 84 -5.96 10.45 -7.79
CA THR A 84 -6.09 9.88 -9.14
C THR A 84 -5.47 10.78 -10.21
N ASN A 85 -5.02 11.99 -9.88
CA ASN A 85 -4.40 12.89 -10.83
C ASN A 85 -2.98 12.42 -11.20
N ALA A 86 -2.82 11.97 -12.45
CA ALA A 86 -1.56 11.44 -12.97
C ALA A 86 -0.38 12.42 -12.85
N ASP A 87 -0.59 13.73 -13.03
CA ASP A 87 0.48 14.71 -12.93
C ASP A 87 0.96 14.87 -11.49
N VAL A 88 0.05 14.79 -10.52
CA VAL A 88 0.38 14.79 -9.09
C VAL A 88 1.13 13.52 -8.72
N ILE A 89 0.66 12.34 -9.19
CA ILE A 89 1.36 11.07 -8.97
C ILE A 89 2.78 11.13 -9.54
N ARG A 90 2.96 11.63 -10.77
CA ARG A 90 4.28 11.77 -11.39
C ARG A 90 5.18 12.69 -10.59
N TRP A 91 4.69 13.86 -10.20
CA TRP A 91 5.43 14.82 -9.38
C TRP A 91 5.84 14.20 -8.03
N GLN A 92 4.95 13.46 -7.36
CA GLN A 92 5.27 12.78 -6.10
C GLN A 92 6.37 11.74 -6.28
N ILE A 93 6.34 10.93 -7.35
CA ILE A 93 7.41 9.99 -7.68
C ILE A 93 8.74 10.71 -7.92
N GLN A 94 8.74 11.83 -8.64
CA GLN A 94 9.95 12.64 -8.85
C GLN A 94 10.52 13.16 -7.53
N CYS A 95 9.67 13.63 -6.61
CA CYS A 95 10.10 14.04 -5.27
C CYS A 95 10.72 12.87 -4.50
N MET A 96 10.11 11.69 -4.54
CA MET A 96 10.63 10.49 -3.86
C MET A 96 12.01 10.10 -4.42
N LYS A 97 12.16 10.06 -5.75
CA LYS A 97 13.45 9.83 -6.41
C LYS A 97 14.50 10.87 -6.02
N ALA A 98 14.14 12.15 -6.02
CA ALA A 98 15.03 13.25 -5.66
C ALA A 98 15.47 13.20 -4.18
N ALA A 99 14.63 12.64 -3.31
CA ALA A 99 14.96 12.40 -1.90
C ALA A 99 15.84 11.16 -1.68
N GLY A 100 16.19 10.40 -2.73
CA GLY A 100 16.97 9.17 -2.63
C GLY A 100 16.17 7.96 -2.13
N ILE A 101 14.83 8.05 -2.11
CA ILE A 101 13.95 6.93 -1.79
C ILE A 101 13.99 5.96 -2.97
N GLN A 102 14.20 4.68 -2.69
CA GLN A 102 14.39 3.66 -3.73
C GLN A 102 13.07 2.98 -4.14
N SER A 103 12.14 2.89 -3.19
CA SER A 103 10.80 2.38 -3.44
C SER A 103 9.82 2.90 -2.40
N THR A 104 8.54 2.80 -2.71
CA THR A 104 7.48 3.32 -1.86
C THR A 104 6.38 2.29 -1.70
N VAL A 105 5.77 2.25 -0.52
CA VAL A 105 4.60 1.41 -0.27
C VAL A 105 3.32 2.21 -0.44
N VAL A 106 2.48 1.78 -1.37
CA VAL A 106 1.15 2.35 -1.61
C VAL A 106 0.15 1.65 -0.70
N MET A 107 -0.58 2.43 0.08
CA MET A 107 -1.57 1.87 1.00
C MET A 107 -2.86 1.52 0.28
N ILE A 108 -3.32 0.27 0.44
CA ILE A 108 -4.50 -0.27 -0.21
C ILE A 108 -5.45 -0.87 0.81
N HIS A 109 -6.74 -0.65 0.56
CA HIS A 109 -7.79 -0.99 1.49
C HIS A 109 -8.67 -2.11 0.94
N PRO A 110 -8.84 -3.23 1.66
CA PRO A 110 -9.77 -4.28 1.22
C PRO A 110 -11.20 -3.75 1.07
N GLU A 111 -11.90 -4.27 0.07
CA GLU A 111 -13.34 -4.10 -0.09
C GLU A 111 -14.08 -4.86 1.03
N LEU A 112 -15.02 -4.21 1.72
CA LEU A 112 -15.58 -4.71 2.99
C LEU A 112 -16.53 -5.91 2.85
N SER A 113 -17.25 -6.03 1.73
CA SER A 113 -18.31 -7.02 1.57
C SER A 113 -17.78 -8.45 1.44
N LYS A 114 -16.73 -8.64 0.64
CA LYS A 114 -16.12 -9.96 0.39
C LYS A 114 -14.67 -10.04 0.83
N GLY A 115 -13.97 -8.92 0.90
CA GLY A 115 -12.56 -8.89 1.30
C GLY A 115 -11.60 -9.57 0.31
N ILE A 116 -12.03 -9.90 -0.91
CA ILE A 116 -11.18 -10.58 -1.92
C ILE A 116 -10.53 -9.64 -2.94
N THR A 117 -10.96 -8.37 -2.95
CA THR A 117 -10.41 -7.28 -3.77
C THR A 117 -10.11 -6.08 -2.88
N PHE A 118 -9.46 -5.09 -3.45
CA PHE A 118 -9.24 -3.77 -2.87
C PHE A 118 -10.19 -2.73 -3.48
N LEU A 119 -10.41 -1.65 -2.75
CA LEU A 119 -11.13 -0.48 -3.25
C LEU A 119 -10.25 0.28 -4.25
N ASN A 120 -10.82 0.70 -5.39
CA ASN A 120 -10.13 1.53 -6.39
C ASN A 120 -8.93 0.87 -7.10
N GLU A 121 -8.89 -0.46 -7.18
CA GLU A 121 -7.82 -1.18 -7.90
C GLU A 121 -7.61 -0.63 -9.32
N GLU A 122 -8.68 -0.59 -10.12
CA GLU A 122 -8.61 -0.18 -11.53
C GLU A 122 -8.46 1.33 -11.72
N GLN A 123 -9.03 2.13 -10.82
CA GLN A 123 -9.08 3.59 -10.97
C GLN A 123 -7.83 4.29 -10.42
N LEU A 124 -7.06 3.62 -9.57
CA LEU A 124 -5.95 4.25 -8.85
C LEU A 124 -4.72 3.35 -8.76
N PHE A 125 -4.85 2.12 -8.23
CA PHE A 125 -3.65 1.32 -7.92
C PHE A 125 -2.94 0.83 -9.17
N LEU A 126 -3.67 0.24 -10.12
CA LEU A 126 -3.08 -0.20 -11.39
C LEU A 126 -2.49 0.99 -12.18
N PRO A 127 -3.18 2.15 -12.30
CA PRO A 127 -2.57 3.35 -12.89
C PRO A 127 -1.30 3.86 -12.19
N ILE A 128 -1.22 3.84 -10.85
CA ILE A 128 0.02 4.24 -10.15
C ILE A 128 1.18 3.33 -10.58
N LEU A 129 0.92 2.04 -10.78
CA LEU A 129 1.92 1.06 -11.18
C LEU A 129 2.49 1.36 -12.58
N ASP A 130 1.63 1.77 -13.51
CA ASP A 130 2.02 2.24 -14.86
C ASP A 130 2.89 3.51 -14.75
N LEU A 131 2.45 4.50 -13.97
CA LEU A 131 3.15 5.78 -13.77
C LEU A 131 4.49 5.64 -13.04
N ALA A 132 4.64 4.62 -12.20
CA ALA A 132 5.91 4.25 -11.59
C ALA A 132 6.86 3.65 -12.63
N ALA A 133 6.37 2.75 -13.47
CA ALA A 133 7.15 2.15 -14.55
C ALA A 133 7.63 3.19 -15.58
N GLU A 134 6.77 4.15 -15.96
CA GLU A 134 7.12 5.28 -16.83
C GLU A 134 8.35 6.07 -16.35
N GLN A 135 8.63 6.01 -15.04
CA GLN A 135 9.67 6.81 -14.39
C GLN A 135 10.80 5.96 -13.81
N ASP A 136 10.93 4.70 -14.23
CA ASP A 136 11.92 3.76 -13.70
C ASP A 136 11.91 3.71 -12.16
N TYR A 137 10.71 3.74 -11.58
CA TYR A 137 10.48 3.70 -10.14
C TYR A 137 9.69 2.45 -9.76
N GLN A 138 9.96 1.92 -8.58
CA GLN A 138 9.29 0.72 -8.09
C GLN A 138 8.44 1.01 -6.87
N ILE A 139 7.24 0.44 -6.86
CA ILE A 139 6.33 0.48 -5.73
C ILE A 139 5.89 -0.92 -5.32
N PHE A 140 5.43 -1.05 -4.09
CA PHE A 140 4.70 -2.23 -3.62
C PHE A 140 3.50 -1.78 -2.81
N TYR A 141 2.71 -2.73 -2.32
CA TYR A 141 1.46 -2.41 -1.66
C TYR A 141 1.43 -2.86 -0.20
N MET A 142 0.83 -2.02 0.65
CA MET A 142 0.43 -2.38 2.01
C MET A 142 -1.06 -2.61 2.07
N ASP A 143 -1.45 -3.83 2.45
CA ASP A 143 -2.80 -4.18 2.83
C ASP A 143 -3.17 -3.63 4.21
N GLU A 144 -4.02 -2.62 4.23
CA GLU A 144 -4.56 -1.98 5.43
C GLU A 144 -5.73 -2.76 6.06
N VAL A 145 -5.61 -4.09 6.09
CA VAL A 145 -6.59 -5.01 6.70
C VAL A 145 -6.86 -4.71 8.19
N ALA A 146 -5.91 -4.08 8.89
CA ALA A 146 -6.09 -3.63 10.27
C ALA A 146 -7.27 -2.66 10.43
N PHE A 147 -7.50 -1.78 9.45
CA PHE A 147 -8.61 -0.82 9.44
C PHE A 147 -9.96 -1.44 9.05
N ARG A 148 -9.99 -2.77 8.83
CA ARG A 148 -11.19 -3.55 8.50
C ARG A 148 -11.69 -4.36 9.69
N LYS A 149 -11.51 -3.82 10.90
CA LYS A 149 -11.80 -4.46 12.19
C LYS A 149 -13.17 -5.15 12.22
N GLY A 150 -13.17 -6.45 12.52
CA GLY A 150 -14.38 -7.25 12.68
C GLY A 150 -15.09 -7.64 11.38
N SER A 151 -14.47 -7.38 10.22
CA SER A 151 -15.00 -7.82 8.92
C SER A 151 -14.35 -9.13 8.45
N VAL A 152 -14.99 -9.75 7.46
CA VAL A 152 -14.48 -10.92 6.72
C VAL A 152 -13.09 -10.70 6.12
N CYS A 153 -12.68 -9.44 5.89
CA CYS A 153 -11.37 -9.10 5.33
C CYS A 153 -10.20 -9.56 6.21
N GLN A 154 -10.45 -9.72 7.51
CA GLN A 154 -9.50 -10.16 8.54
C GLN A 154 -9.44 -11.68 8.70
N GLU A 155 -10.20 -12.46 7.91
CA GLU A 155 -10.07 -13.91 7.91
C GLU A 155 -8.82 -14.33 7.11
N PRO A 156 -7.89 -15.12 7.66
CA PRO A 156 -6.65 -15.49 6.99
C PRO A 156 -6.83 -16.14 5.62
N ASP A 157 -7.87 -16.96 5.43
CA ASP A 157 -8.17 -17.58 4.14
C ASP A 157 -8.63 -16.54 3.10
N ILE A 158 -9.35 -15.51 3.53
CA ILE A 158 -9.80 -14.40 2.69
C ILE A 158 -8.63 -13.48 2.35
N MET A 159 -7.76 -13.22 3.33
CA MET A 159 -6.50 -12.52 3.11
C MET A 159 -5.63 -13.26 2.08
N ALA A 160 -5.42 -14.57 2.23
CA ALA A 160 -4.67 -15.36 1.26
C ALA A 160 -5.27 -15.23 -0.15
N LYS A 161 -6.57 -15.43 -0.30
CA LYS A 161 -7.27 -15.29 -1.60
C LYS A 161 -7.08 -13.91 -2.21
N ARG A 162 -7.21 -12.85 -1.41
CA ARG A 162 -7.01 -11.46 -1.85
C ARG A 162 -5.58 -11.22 -2.32
N ILE A 163 -4.61 -11.61 -1.51
CA ILE A 163 -3.18 -11.45 -1.80
C ILE A 163 -2.80 -12.22 -3.07
N ILE A 164 -3.19 -13.50 -3.17
CA ILE A 164 -2.91 -14.35 -4.33
C ILE A 164 -3.49 -13.74 -5.61
N ARG A 165 -4.77 -13.36 -5.59
CA ARG A 165 -5.43 -12.74 -6.75
C ARG A 165 -4.68 -11.47 -7.16
N PHE A 166 -4.39 -10.60 -6.22
CA PHE A 166 -3.79 -9.30 -6.51
C PHE A 166 -2.35 -9.43 -7.00
N LEU A 167 -1.53 -10.28 -6.37
CA LEU A 167 -0.17 -10.54 -6.84
C LEU A 167 -0.15 -11.19 -8.23
N LYS A 168 -1.11 -12.05 -8.58
CA LYS A 168 -1.24 -12.56 -9.96
C LYS A 168 -1.48 -11.47 -11.00
N ILE A 169 -1.98 -10.30 -10.60
CA ILE A 169 -2.17 -9.13 -11.47
C ILE A 169 -0.90 -8.29 -11.55
N VAL A 170 -0.30 -7.96 -10.40
CA VAL A 170 0.73 -6.91 -10.34
C VAL A 170 2.16 -7.42 -10.36
N LYS A 171 2.41 -8.69 -10.00
CA LYS A 171 3.78 -9.15 -9.70
C LYS A 171 4.73 -9.06 -10.88
N ASP A 172 4.24 -9.18 -12.11
CA ASP A 172 5.10 -9.18 -13.30
C ASP A 172 5.23 -7.80 -13.95
N HIS A 173 4.60 -6.78 -13.36
CA HIS A 173 4.67 -5.42 -13.85
C HIS A 173 6.05 -4.78 -13.57
N PRO A 174 6.65 -4.03 -14.52
CA PRO A 174 7.95 -3.39 -14.32
C PRO A 174 7.99 -2.37 -13.18
N GLY A 175 6.87 -1.68 -12.93
CA GLY A 175 6.72 -0.75 -11.80
C GLY A 175 6.53 -1.42 -10.43
N PHE A 176 6.42 -2.76 -10.38
CA PHE A 176 6.24 -3.50 -9.13
C PHE A 176 7.59 -3.88 -8.53
N LEU A 177 7.77 -3.64 -7.23
CA LEU A 177 8.99 -3.95 -6.52
C LEU A 177 9.20 -5.47 -6.43
N LYS A 178 10.40 -5.88 -6.84
CA LYS A 178 10.92 -7.22 -6.61
C LYS A 178 12.24 -7.13 -5.88
N ILE A 179 12.44 -7.99 -4.89
CA ILE A 179 13.75 -8.14 -4.22
C ILE A 179 14.21 -9.58 -4.49
N ASP A 180 15.43 -9.72 -5.02
CA ASP A 180 15.97 -11.01 -5.48
C ASP A 180 15.02 -11.76 -6.43
N GLY A 181 14.34 -11.00 -7.31
CA GLY A 181 13.35 -11.52 -8.25
C GLY A 181 11.99 -11.87 -7.65
N LYS A 182 11.80 -11.72 -6.34
CA LYS A 182 10.57 -12.11 -5.64
C LYS A 182 9.65 -10.91 -5.39
N PRO A 183 8.32 -11.06 -5.57
CA PRO A 183 7.37 -9.99 -5.30
C PRO A 183 7.37 -9.62 -3.81
N VAL A 184 7.29 -8.31 -3.53
CA VAL A 184 7.19 -7.79 -2.16
C VAL A 184 5.74 -7.45 -1.85
N TYR A 185 5.23 -7.96 -0.73
CA TYR A 185 3.88 -7.65 -0.26
C TYR A 185 3.88 -7.41 1.24
N TYR A 186 3.18 -6.37 1.66
CA TYR A 186 3.07 -5.99 3.06
C TYR A 186 1.60 -5.97 3.49
N TYR A 187 1.32 -6.39 4.73
CA TYR A 187 0.01 -6.26 5.35
C TYR A 187 0.13 -5.84 6.81
N GLN A 188 -0.81 -5.02 7.27
CA GLN A 188 -0.79 -4.44 8.60
C GLN A 188 -1.49 -5.34 9.64
N THR A 189 -0.86 -5.54 10.80
CA THR A 189 -1.41 -6.31 11.93
C THR A 189 -1.70 -5.45 13.17
N PHE A 190 -1.81 -4.13 13.00
CA PHE A 190 -2.10 -3.25 14.13
C PHE A 190 -3.51 -3.50 14.67
N GLY A 191 -3.64 -3.85 15.95
CA GLY A 191 -4.93 -4.17 16.56
C GLY A 191 -5.63 -5.41 15.98
N TYR A 192 -4.94 -6.20 15.16
CA TYR A 192 -5.43 -7.40 14.49
C TYR A 192 -4.30 -8.44 14.40
N TRP A 193 -4.47 -9.61 15.02
CA TRP A 193 -3.50 -10.70 14.95
C TRP A 193 -4.21 -12.05 14.83
N PRO A 194 -4.07 -12.77 13.70
CA PRO A 194 -4.74 -14.06 13.50
C PRO A 194 -4.04 -15.24 14.18
N GLY A 195 -2.88 -15.02 14.82
CA GLY A 195 -2.08 -16.09 15.41
C GLY A 195 -0.98 -16.60 14.47
N VAL A 196 0.06 -17.20 15.05
CA VAL A 196 1.23 -17.72 14.31
C VAL A 196 0.83 -18.79 13.30
N GLU A 197 0.01 -19.76 13.72
CA GLU A 197 -0.39 -20.88 12.86
C GLU A 197 -1.18 -20.42 11.64
N ALA A 198 -2.21 -19.59 11.85
CA ALA A 198 -3.04 -19.09 10.77
C ALA A 198 -2.26 -18.16 9.82
N THR A 199 -1.38 -17.32 10.38
CA THR A 199 -0.44 -16.50 9.60
C THR A 199 0.47 -17.36 8.74
N THR A 200 1.03 -18.43 9.31
CA THR A 200 1.93 -19.35 8.60
C THR A 200 1.21 -20.05 7.45
N LYS A 201 0.00 -20.55 7.69
CA LYS A 201 -0.85 -21.19 6.66
C LYS A 201 -1.19 -20.22 5.53
N MET A 202 -1.57 -18.98 5.87
CA MET A 202 -1.85 -17.93 4.88
C MET A 202 -0.61 -17.63 4.01
N MET A 203 0.56 -17.46 4.63
CA MET A 203 1.81 -17.21 3.89
C MET A 203 2.17 -18.38 2.96
N GLN A 204 2.08 -19.62 3.46
CA GLN A 204 2.35 -20.80 2.66
C GLN A 204 1.42 -20.91 1.45
N ALA A 205 0.13 -20.62 1.62
CA ALA A 205 -0.83 -20.60 0.53
C ALA A 205 -0.48 -19.54 -0.53
N VAL A 206 -0.03 -18.36 -0.10
CA VAL A 206 0.43 -17.30 -1.01
C VAL A 206 1.68 -17.75 -1.77
N GLU A 207 2.74 -18.17 -1.07
CA GLU A 207 4.00 -18.63 -1.68
C GLU A 207 3.77 -19.76 -2.69
N GLN A 208 2.92 -20.74 -2.36
CA GLN A 208 2.59 -21.85 -3.26
C GLN A 208 1.99 -21.38 -4.59
N GLU A 209 1.21 -20.31 -4.59
CA GLU A 209 0.45 -19.84 -5.76
C GLU A 209 1.17 -18.74 -6.56
N VAL A 210 2.07 -17.97 -5.94
CA VAL A 210 2.68 -16.81 -6.58
C VAL A 210 4.21 -16.85 -6.68
N GLY A 211 4.88 -17.76 -5.97
CA GLY A 211 6.34 -17.98 -6.02
C GLY A 211 7.08 -17.33 -4.86
#